data_AF-A0A1F3JLC5-F1
#
_entry.id   AF-A0A1F3JLC5-F1
#
_cell.length_a   1.000
_cell.length_b   1.000
_cell.length_c   1.000
_cell.angle_alpha   90.00
_cell.angle_beta   90.00
_cell.angle_gamma   90.00
#
_symmetry.space_group_name_H-M   'P 1'
#
loop_
_entity.id
_entity.type
_entity.pdbx_description
1 polymer ?
#
loop_
_entity_poly.entity_id
_entity_poly.type
_entity_poly.pdbx_seq_one_letter_code
_entity_poly.pdbx_strand_id
1 'polypeptide(L)' 'MTIESNDRDSLIKYRLKQADETILDVRLLIENNRLRSAVNRVYYGMFYSLLALGLANKFETSTYSVDR' A
#
# COMPACT_ATOMS: atom_id res chain seq x y z
N MET A 1 4.73 1.47 -18.96
CA MET A 1 4.33 2.83 -18.54
C MET A 1 5.38 3.33 -17.55
N THR A 2 6.26 4.24 -17.98
CA THR A 2 7.34 4.76 -17.13
C THR A 2 6.73 5.78 -16.18
N ILE A 3 6.71 5.49 -14.87
CA ILE A 3 6.25 6.44 -13.86
C ILE A 3 7.36 7.50 -13.70
N GLU A 4 7.04 8.78 -13.90
CA GLU A 4 7.99 9.87 -13.66
C GLU A 4 8.41 9.91 -12.18
N SER A 5 9.61 10.42 -11.87
CA SER A 5 10.16 10.35 -10.51
C SER A 5 9.26 11.05 -9.47
N ASN A 6 8.68 12.20 -9.82
CA ASN A 6 7.77 12.94 -8.95
C ASN A 6 6.44 12.21 -8.72
N ASP A 7 5.95 11.51 -9.74
CA ASP A 7 4.73 10.68 -9.64
C ASP A 7 4.97 9.45 -8.77
N ARG A 8 6.18 8.86 -8.83
CA ARG A 8 6.56 7.72 -7.99
C ARG A 8 6.59 8.11 -6.52
N ASP A 9 7.24 9.21 -6.17
CA ASP A 9 7.32 9.66 -4.78
C ASP A 9 5.95 10.04 -4.22
N SER A 10 5.10 10.66 -5.04
CA SER A 10 3.71 10.96 -4.69
C SER A 10 2.91 9.68 -4.45
N LEU A 11 3.09 8.67 -5.29
CA LEU A 11 2.44 7.37 -5.13
C LEU A 11 2.94 6.64 -3.89
N ILE A 12 4.24 6.66 -3.59
CA ILE A 12 4.81 6.10 -2.36
C ILE A 12 4.17 6.75 -1.13
N LYS A 13 4.15 8.08 -1.07
CA LYS A 13 3.51 8.84 0.02
C LYS A 13 2.03 8.49 0.16
N TYR A 14 1.32 8.37 -0.96
CA TYR A 14 -0.08 7.97 -0.96
C TYR A 14 -0.27 6.56 -0.38
N ARG A 15 0.55 5.57 -0.77
CA ARG A 15 0.47 4.21 -0.22
C ARG A 15 0.77 4.16 1.27
N LEU A 16 1.76 4.91 1.73
CA LEU A 16 2.05 5.03 3.17
C LEU A 16 0.88 5.66 3.92
N LYS A 17 0.25 6.70 3.36
CA LYS A 17 -0.97 7.27 3.95
C LYS A 17 -2.10 6.24 4.08
N GLN A 18 -2.29 5.38 3.09
CA GLN A 18 -3.28 4.29 3.19
C GLN A 18 -2.92 3.27 4.29
N ALA A 19 -1.63 3.01 4.50
CA ALA A 19 -1.14 2.18 5.61
C ALA A 19 -1.40 2.84 6.98
N ASP A 20 -1.24 4.15 7.09
CA ASP A 20 -1.54 4.89 8.32
C ASP A 20 -3.05 4.92 8.62
N GLU A 21 -3.88 5.16 7.61
CA GLU A 21 -5.35 5.13 7.73
C GLU A 21 -5.86 3.74 8.17
N THR A 22 -5.29 2.67 7.64
CA THR A 22 -5.61 1.29 8.08
C THR A 22 -5.29 1.07 9.56
N ILE A 23 -4.21 1.64 10.09
CA ILE A 23 -3.86 1.52 11.51
C ILE A 23 -4.89 2.24 12.39
N LEU A 24 -5.39 3.41 11.97
CA LEU A 24 -6.46 4.11 12.68
C LEU A 24 -7.74 3.26 12.73
N ASP A 25 -8.12 2.65 11.61
CA ASP A 25 -9.27 1.75 11.55
C ASP A 25 -9.10 0.52 12.44
N VAL A 26 -7.88 -0.05 12.52
CA VAL A 26 -7.59 -1.19 13.41
C VAL A 26 -7.89 -0.85 14.86
N ARG A 27 -7.54 0.36 15.31
CA ARG A 27 -7.83 0.80 16.69
C ARG A 27 -9.32 0.82 16.96
N LEU A 28 -10.11 1.44 16.09
CA LEU A 28 -11.57 1.48 16.19
C LEU A 28 -12.18 0.07 16.18
N LEU A 29 -11.67 -0.82 15.33
CA LEU A 29 -12.17 -2.19 15.23
C LEU A 29 -11.86 -3.01 16.48
N ILE A 30 -10.69 -2.83 17.09
CA ILE A 30 -10.32 -3.48 18.35
C ILE A 30 -11.20 -2.97 19.49
N GLU A 31 -11.39 -1.65 19.60
CA GLU A 31 -12.27 -1.02 20.61
C GLU A 31 -13.71 -1.55 20.53
N ASN A 32 -14.17 -1.90 19.32
CA ASN A 32 -15.50 -2.44 19.07
C ASN A 32 -15.56 -3.98 19.03
N ASN A 33 -14.52 -4.67 19.51
CA ASN A 33 -14.41 -6.14 19.54
C ASN A 33 -14.61 -6.83 18.16
N ARG A 34 -14.28 -6.11 17.07
CA ARG A 34 -14.37 -6.60 15.68
C ARG A 34 -13.02 -7.19 15.23
N LEU A 35 -12.51 -8.15 15.99
CA LEU A 35 -11.14 -8.65 15.85
C LEU A 35 -10.83 -9.25 14.47
N ARG A 36 -11.77 -9.99 13.86
CA ARG A 36 -11.60 -10.52 12.49
C ARG A 36 -11.40 -9.41 11.46
N SER A 37 -12.19 -8.34 11.57
CA SER A 37 -12.07 -7.17 10.70
C SER A 37 -10.78 -6.42 10.97
N ALA A 38 -10.34 -6.32 12.23
CA ALA A 38 -9.06 -5.71 12.59
C ALA A 38 -7.88 -6.45 11.92
N VAL A 39 -7.85 -7.79 11.97
CA VAL A 39 -6.80 -8.59 11.30
C VAL A 39 -6.78 -8.35 9.79
N ASN A 40 -7.95 -8.32 9.13
CA ASN A 40 -8.01 -7.97 7.71
C ASN A 40 -7.42 -6.59 7.44
N ARG A 41 -7.70 -5.60 8.30
CA ARG A 41 -7.21 -4.23 8.12
C ARG A 41 -5.70 -4.13 8.37
N VAL A 42 -5.15 -4.90 9.31
CA VAL A 42 -3.69 -5.07 9.49
C VAL A 42 -3.04 -5.67 8.24
N TYR A 43 -3.64 -6.70 7.63
CA TYR A 43 -3.16 -7.27 6.37
C TYR A 43 -3.08 -6.22 5.25
N TYR A 44 -4.13 -5.40 5.09
CA TYR A 44 -4.11 -4.32 4.09
C TYR A 44 -3.08 -3.24 4.40
N GLY A 45 -2.85 -2.90 5.67
CA GLY A 45 -1.79 -1.96 6.05
C GLY A 45 -0.39 -2.46 5.69
N MET A 46 -0.12 -3.75 5.91
CA MET A 46 1.13 -4.39 5.47
C MET A 46 1.24 -4.42 3.94
N PHE A 47 0.15 -4.74 3.25
CA PHE A 47 0.11 -4.75 1.78
C PHE A 47 0.43 -3.37 1.18
N TYR A 48 -0.16 -2.29 1.70
CA TYR A 48 0.15 -0.93 1.21
C TYR A 48 1.59 -0.52 1.51
N SER A 49 2.13 -0.89 2.67
CA SER A 49 3.54 -0.69 3.00
C SER A 49 4.46 -1.45 2.04
N LEU A 50 4.10 -2.68 1.67
CA LEU A 50 4.85 -3.48 0.70
C LEU A 50 4.83 -2.85 -0.70
N LEU A 51 3.68 -2.32 -1.14
CA LEU A 51 3.59 -1.57 -2.41
C LEU A 51 4.48 -0.32 -2.40
N ALA A 52 4.47 0.44 -1.31
CA ALA A 52 5.34 1.61 -1.14
C ALA A 52 6.82 1.21 -1.21
N LEU A 53 7.20 0.13 -0.53
CA LEU A 53 8.56 -0.41 -0.55
C LEU A 53 8.98 -0.88 -1.96
N GLY A 54 8.08 -1.57 -2.68
CA GLY A 54 8.32 -2.02 -4.05
C GLY A 54 8.57 -0.85 -5.01
N LEU A 55 7.77 0.21 -4.89
CA LEU A 55 7.95 1.45 -5.65
C LEU A 55 9.27 2.14 -5.31
N ALA A 56 9.61 2.25 -4.02
CA ALA A 56 10.84 2.90 -3.56
C ALA A 56 12.11 2.18 -4.06
N ASN A 57 12.07 0.85 -4.15
CA ASN A 57 13.18 0.04 -4.63
C ASN A 57 13.18 -0.16 -6.16
N LYS A 58 12.28 0.52 -6.89
CA LYS A 58 12.12 0.36 -8.34
C LYS A 58 12.03 -1.12 -8.73
N PHE A 59 11.21 -1.90 -8.01
CA PHE A 59 10.83 -3.22 -8.52
C PHE A 59 10.08 -2.99 -9.83
N GLU A 60 10.81 -3.05 -10.94
CA GLU A 60 10.25 -3.13 -12.27
C GLU A 60 9.59 -4.49 -12.35
N THR A 61 8.27 -4.53 -12.12
CA THR A 61 7.50 -5.63 -12.69
C THR A 61 7.71 -5.49 -14.19
N SER A 62 8.55 -6.34 -14.77
CA SER A 62 8.73 -6.46 -16.21
C SER A 62 7.41 -6.96 -16.80
N THR A 63 6.44 -6.05 -16.92
CA THR A 63 5.29 -6.27 -17.78
C THR A 63 5.87 -6.26 -19.18
N TYR A 64 6.00 -7.45 -19.76
CA TYR A 64 6.35 -7.61 -21.16
C TYR A 64 5.30 -6.84 -21.97
N SER A 65 5.66 -5.63 -22.40
CA SER A 65 4.91 -4.88 -23.40
C SER A 65 5.03 -5.70 -24.68
N VAL A 66 4.05 -6.55 -24.96
CA VAL A 66 3.90 -7.09 -26.32
C VAL A 66 3.44 -5.92 -27.17
N ASP A 67 4.38 -5.28 -27.86
CA ASP A 67 4.07 -4.41 -28.98
C ASP A 67 3.33 -5.26 -30.03
N ARG A 68 2.04 -4.99 -30.20
CA ARG A 68 1.27 -5.31 -31.40
C ARG A 68 0.38 -4.12 -31.73
#